data_AF-A0A1F9DIH8-F1
#
_entry.id   AF-A0A1F9DIH8-F1
#
_cell.length_a   1.000
_cell.length_b   1.000
_cell.length_c   1.000
_cell.angle_alpha   90.00
_cell.angle_beta   90.00
_cell.angle_gamma   90.00
#
_symmetry.space_group_name_H-M   'P 1'
#
loop_
_entity.id
_entity.type
_entity.pdbx_description
1 polymer ?
#
loop_
_entity_poly.entity_id
_entity_poly.type
_entity_poly.pdbx_seq_one_letter_code
_entity_poly.pdbx_strand_id
1 'polypeptide(L)'
;MTISSSRLLERAFKIRFGLKLCFFTLLGGAAVVLLLYFSLARQLGDSYGSAIYTIYDLKIRALPLIFASFYSVLILGLVTAAIAAISVLFSHRIAGPLYRLEKNLDAIASGDLTVSTRFRGMDQLSSLADEMNA
;
A
#
# COMPACT_ATOMS: atom_id res chain seq x y z
N MET A 1 -12.77 30.94 -3.92
CA MET A 1 -11.40 30.64 -4.40
C MET A 1 -10.95 29.29 -3.81
N THR A 2 -11.61 28.19 -4.19
CA THR A 2 -11.54 26.88 -3.46
C THR A 2 -11.12 25.70 -4.35
N ILE A 3 -10.81 25.92 -5.63
CA ILE A 3 -10.49 24.85 -6.60
C ILE A 3 -9.08 24.25 -6.37
N SER A 4 -8.21 24.87 -5.57
CA SER A 4 -6.84 24.39 -5.35
C SER A 4 -6.75 23.26 -4.32
N SER A 5 -7.61 23.26 -3.30
CA SER A 5 -7.50 22.39 -2.12
C SER A 5 -7.72 20.92 -2.47
N SER A 6 -8.69 20.61 -3.32
CA SER A 6 -9.02 19.23 -3.72
C SER A 6 -7.95 18.59 -4.62
N ARG A 7 -7.36 19.36 -5.55
CA ARG A 7 -6.25 18.86 -6.39
C ARG A 7 -4.96 18.67 -5.60
N LEU A 8 -4.72 19.52 -4.60
CA LEU A 8 -3.56 19.40 -3.70
C LEU A 8 -3.70 18.21 -2.76
N LEU A 9 -4.91 17.94 -2.25
CA LEU A 9 -5.19 16.75 -1.43
C LEU A 9 -5.00 15.46 -2.24
N GLU A 10 -5.55 15.38 -3.45
CA GLU A 10 -5.34 14.22 -4.34
C GLU A 10 -3.87 14.05 -4.74
N ARG A 11 -3.15 15.12 -5.07
CA ARG A 11 -1.71 15.04 -5.41
C ARG A 11 -0.88 14.64 -4.20
N ALA A 12 -1.10 15.25 -3.04
CA ALA A 12 -0.37 14.93 -1.82
C ALA A 12 -0.63 13.49 -1.38
N PHE A 13 -1.86 12.99 -1.53
CA PHE A 13 -2.21 11.61 -1.22
C PHE A 13 -1.59 10.63 -2.22
N LYS A 14 -1.70 10.88 -3.53
CA LYS A 14 -1.07 10.07 -4.59
C LYS A 14 0.46 10.02 -4.45
N ILE A 15 1.10 11.14 -4.11
CA ILE A 15 2.56 11.25 -3.95
C ILE A 15 3.02 10.57 -2.65
N ARG A 16 2.38 10.86 -1.50
CA ARG A 16 2.75 10.23 -0.22
C ARG A 16 2.51 8.72 -0.24
N PHE A 17 1.46 8.27 -0.91
CA PHE A 17 1.14 6.85 -1.05
C PHE A 17 2.12 6.14 -1.99
N GLY A 18 2.38 6.71 -3.18
CA GLY A 18 3.36 6.17 -4.11
C GLY A 18 4.77 6.08 -3.50
N LEU A 19 5.19 7.11 -2.77
CA LEU A 19 6.46 7.10 -2.01
C LEU A 19 6.48 6.02 -0.93
N LYS A 20 5.43 5.89 -0.12
CA LYS A 20 5.35 4.86 0.92
C LYS A 20 5.39 3.46 0.34
N LEU A 21 4.70 3.22 -0.78
CA LEU A 21 4.70 1.93 -1.47
C LEU A 21 6.08 1.60 -2.05
N CYS A 22 6.70 2.56 -2.74
CA CYS A 22 8.04 2.40 -3.31
C CYS A 22 9.10 2.18 -2.21
N PHE A 23 8.98 2.88 -1.08
CA PHE A 23 9.83 2.66 0.08
C PHE A 23 9.63 1.26 0.67
N PHE A 24 8.39 0.78 0.82
CA PHE A 24 8.11 -0.55 1.33
C PHE A 24 8.63 -1.66 0.41
N THR A 25 8.50 -1.50 -0.92
CA THR A 25 9.01 -2.48 -1.88
C THR A 25 10.53 -2.50 -1.93
N LEU A 26 11.19 -1.34 -1.87
CA LEU A 26 12.64 -1.24 -1.76
C LEU A 26 13.16 -1.86 -0.45
N LEU A 27 12.49 -1.59 0.67
CA LEU A 27 12.86 -2.13 1.98
C LEU A 27 12.68 -3.64 2.02
N GLY A 28 11.58 -4.16 1.45
CA GLY A 28 11.35 -5.61 1.30
C GLY A 28 12.45 -6.26 0.46
N GLY A 29 12.79 -5.67 -0.70
CA GLY A 29 13.88 -6.16 -1.55
C GLY A 29 15.23 -6.18 -0.84
N ALA A 30 15.57 -5.09 -0.12
CA ALA A 30 16.81 -5.00 0.64
C ALA A 30 16.87 -6.04 1.78
N ALA A 31 15.76 -6.26 2.50
CA ALA A 31 15.68 -7.26 3.56
C ALA A 31 15.89 -8.68 3.02
N VAL A 32 15.35 -9.00 1.84
CA VAL A 32 15.55 -10.30 1.18
C VAL A 32 17.00 -10.49 0.78
N VAL A 33 17.62 -9.48 0.17
CA VAL A 33 19.05 -9.53 -0.19
C VAL A 33 19.92 -9.73 1.06
N LEU A 34 19.61 -9.03 2.16
CA LEU A 34 20.32 -9.18 3.44
C LEU A 34 20.14 -10.57 4.05
N LEU A 35 18.92 -11.12 4.04
CA LEU A 35 18.64 -12.46 4.54
C LEU A 35 19.38 -13.51 3.73
N LEU A 36 19.36 -13.40 2.40
CA LEU A 36 20.12 -14.29 1.51
C LEU A 36 21.61 -14.18 1.76
N TYR A 37 22.14 -12.96 1.87
CA TYR A 37 23.55 -12.72 2.17
C TYR A 37 23.95 -13.33 3.51
N PHE A 38 23.18 -13.12 4.57
CA PHE A 38 23.48 -13.66 5.90
C PHE A 38 23.38 -15.19 5.94
N SER A 39 22.38 -15.75 5.26
CA SER A 39 22.19 -17.21 5.18
C SER A 39 23.34 -17.88 4.43
N LEU A 40 23.76 -17.31 3.29
CA LEU A 40 24.94 -17.77 2.54
C LEU A 40 26.24 -17.55 3.32
N ALA A 41 26.43 -16.39 3.95
CA ALA A 41 27.63 -16.05 4.70
C ALA A 41 27.84 -16.98 5.90
N ARG A 42 26.77 -17.40 6.59
CA ARG A 42 26.86 -18.41 7.66
C ARG A 42 27.16 -19.82 7.13
N GLN A 43 26.82 -20.12 5.89
CA GLN A 43 27.12 -21.42 5.27
C GLN A 43 28.54 -21.50 4.70
N LEU A 44 29.26 -20.39 4.57
CA LEU A 44 30.60 -20.32 3.97
C LEU A 44 31.77 -20.30 4.98
N GLY A 45 31.51 -20.41 6.29
CA GLY A 45 32.55 -20.33 7.33
C GLY A 45 33.14 -21.69 7.71
N ASP A 46 34.38 -21.98 7.24
CA ASP A 46 35.57 -22.25 8.09
C ASP A 46 36.72 -23.00 7.37
N SER A 47 36.54 -23.56 6.17
CA SER A 47 37.67 -24.12 5.40
C SER A 47 37.39 -24.31 3.91
N TYR A 48 38.35 -23.95 3.05
CA TYR A 48 38.28 -24.15 1.61
C TYR A 48 38.11 -25.63 1.19
N GLY A 49 38.51 -26.58 2.06
CA GLY A 49 38.39 -28.03 1.83
C GLY A 49 37.00 -28.61 2.08
N SER A 50 36.23 -28.08 3.04
CA SER A 50 34.84 -28.50 3.29
C SER A 50 33.87 -27.85 2.30
N ALA A 51 34.17 -26.64 1.83
CA ALA A 51 33.36 -25.89 0.87
C ALA A 51 33.06 -26.67 -0.43
N ILE A 52 34.03 -27.42 -0.96
CA ILE A 52 33.84 -28.21 -2.20
C ILE A 52 32.84 -29.36 -2.01
N TYR A 53 32.85 -30.03 -0.85
CA TYR A 53 31.89 -31.09 -0.52
C TYR A 53 30.51 -30.52 -0.18
N THR A 54 30.47 -29.38 0.51
CA THR A 54 29.20 -28.69 0.81
C THR A 54 28.57 -28.13 -0.47
N ILE A 55 29.33 -27.66 -1.48
CA ILE A 55 28.80 -27.19 -2.77
C ILE A 55 28.00 -28.27 -3.51
N TYR A 56 28.44 -29.54 -3.47
CA TYR A 56 27.69 -30.65 -4.08
C TYR A 56 26.40 -30.98 -3.32
N ASP A 57 26.43 -30.95 -1.98
CA ASP A 57 25.28 -31.25 -1.12
C ASP A 57 24.27 -30.07 -1.06
N LEU A 58 24.75 -28.85 -1.24
CA LEU A 58 23.96 -27.62 -1.36
C LEU A 58 23.07 -27.65 -2.59
N LYS A 59 23.39 -28.37 -3.66
CA LYS A 59 22.51 -28.43 -4.85
C LYS A 59 21.14 -29.05 -4.53
N ILE A 60 21.08 -29.98 -3.58
CA ILE A 60 19.83 -30.66 -3.16
C ILE A 60 19.11 -29.89 -2.06
N ARG A 61 19.83 -29.18 -1.18
CA ARG A 61 19.25 -28.47 -0.03
C ARG A 61 19.03 -26.97 -0.24
N ALA A 62 19.80 -26.33 -1.11
CA ALA A 62 19.66 -24.91 -1.45
C ALA A 62 18.47 -24.66 -2.38
N LEU A 63 18.14 -25.60 -3.28
CA LEU A 63 16.95 -25.48 -4.12
C LEU A 63 15.66 -25.25 -3.30
N PRO A 64 15.29 -26.11 -2.33
CA PRO A 64 14.08 -25.87 -1.54
C PRO A 64 14.15 -24.59 -0.70
N LEU A 65 15.34 -24.17 -0.24
CA LEU A 65 15.55 -22.91 0.50
C LEU A 65 15.34 -21.67 -0.39
N ILE A 66 15.84 -21.71 -1.63
CA ILE A 66 15.65 -20.65 -2.62
C ILE A 66 14.18 -20.60 -3.05
N PHE A 67 13.56 -21.76 -3.31
CA PHE A 67 12.14 -21.84 -3.65
C PHE A 67 11.25 -21.33 -2.50
N ALA A 68 11.53 -21.72 -1.25
CA ALA A 68 10.79 -21.23 -0.09
C ALA A 68 10.96 -19.72 0.12
N SER A 69 12.19 -19.21 -0.02
CA SER A 69 12.47 -17.78 0.08
C SER A 69 11.76 -17.01 -1.04
N PHE A 70 11.87 -17.48 -2.28
CA PHE A 70 11.19 -16.87 -3.43
C PHE A 70 9.68 -16.84 -3.24
N TYR A 71 9.08 -17.94 -2.78
CA TYR A 71 7.65 -18.03 -2.53
C TYR A 71 7.20 -17.06 -1.43
N SER A 72 7.96 -16.93 -0.34
CA SER A 72 7.66 -16.00 0.75
C SER A 72 7.69 -14.53 0.30
N VAL A 73 8.65 -14.17 -0.56
CA VAL A 73 8.79 -12.81 -1.11
C VAL A 73 7.69 -12.51 -2.11
N LEU A 74 7.34 -13.49 -2.94
CA LEU A 74 6.24 -13.36 -3.90
C LEU A 74 4.91 -13.14 -3.15
N ILE A 75 4.62 -13.94 -2.13
CA ILE A 75 3.42 -13.76 -1.29
C ILE A 75 3.42 -12.37 -0.64
N LEU A 76 4.52 -11.97 -0.01
CA LEU A 76 4.61 -10.65 0.62
C LEU A 76 4.36 -9.53 -0.39
N GLY A 77 4.98 -9.61 -1.56
CA GLY A 77 4.79 -8.66 -2.66
C GLY A 77 3.33 -8.59 -3.13
N LEU A 78 2.68 -9.75 -3.29
CA LEU A 78 1.29 -9.86 -3.74
C LEU A 78 0.32 -9.30 -2.69
N VAL A 79 0.52 -9.63 -1.41
CA VAL A 79 -0.28 -9.09 -0.29
C VAL A 79 -0.11 -7.57 -0.22
N THR A 80 1.12 -7.07 -0.33
CA THR A 80 1.40 -5.63 -0.29
C THR A 80 0.75 -4.91 -1.47
N ALA A 81 0.82 -5.49 -2.68
CA ALA A 81 0.18 -4.95 -3.88
C ALA A 81 -1.35 -4.95 -3.75
N ALA A 82 -1.95 -6.01 -3.19
CA ALA A 82 -3.38 -6.09 -2.96
C ALA A 82 -3.86 -5.02 -1.96
N ILE A 83 -3.18 -4.88 -0.82
CA ILE A 83 -3.46 -3.84 0.18
C ILE A 83 -3.34 -2.45 -0.47
N ALA A 84 -2.33 -2.27 -1.32
CA ALA A 84 -2.11 -1.00 -1.99
C ALA A 84 -3.25 -0.67 -2.98
N ALA A 85 -3.65 -1.64 -3.79
CA ALA A 85 -4.77 -1.50 -4.73
C ALA A 85 -6.07 -1.18 -4.00
N ILE A 86 -6.39 -1.92 -2.92
CA ILE A 86 -7.58 -1.67 -2.09
C ILE A 86 -7.54 -0.26 -1.51
N SER A 87 -6.39 0.18 -0.98
CA SER A 87 -6.23 1.52 -0.40
C SER A 87 -6.47 2.63 -1.41
N VAL A 88 -5.98 2.48 -2.65
CA VAL A 88 -6.20 3.45 -3.73
C VAL A 88 -7.67 3.49 -4.14
N LEU A 89 -8.29 2.32 -4.33
CA LEU A 89 -9.71 2.22 -4.68
C LEU A 89 -10.61 2.83 -3.61
N PHE A 90 -10.31 2.58 -2.33
CA PHE A 90 -11.00 3.19 -1.19
C PHE A 90 -10.77 4.70 -1.14
N SER A 91 -9.55 5.17 -1.35
CA SER A 91 -9.25 6.61 -1.35
C SER A 91 -10.07 7.35 -2.42
N HIS A 92 -10.25 6.78 -3.61
CA HIS A 92 -11.09 7.37 -4.65
C HIS A 92 -12.58 7.38 -4.30
N ARG A 93 -13.05 6.33 -3.62
CA ARG A 93 -14.45 6.28 -3.12
C ARG A 93 -14.74 7.26 -2.00
N ILE A 94 -13.73 7.70 -1.26
CA ILE A 94 -13.91 8.67 -0.16
C ILE A 94 -13.73 10.12 -0.65
N ALA A 95 -12.75 10.38 -1.52
CA ALA A 95 -12.41 11.75 -1.93
C ALA A 95 -13.53 12.48 -2.67
N GLY A 96 -14.25 11.80 -3.57
CA GLY A 96 -15.33 12.40 -4.35
C GLY A 96 -16.54 12.85 -3.52
N PRO A 97 -17.08 11.97 -2.66
CA PRO A 97 -18.16 12.32 -1.73
C PRO A 97 -17.75 13.38 -0.71
N LEU A 98 -16.51 13.30 -0.18
CA LEU A 98 -15.99 14.28 0.77
C LEU A 98 -15.93 15.70 0.17
N TYR A 99 -15.53 15.83 -1.09
CA TYR A 99 -15.53 17.12 -1.79
C TYR A 99 -16.95 17.68 -1.97
N ARG A 100 -17.94 16.82 -2.25
CA ARG A 100 -19.35 17.24 -2.36
C ARG A 100 -19.90 17.66 -1.00
N LEU A 101 -19.52 16.96 0.06
CA LEU A 101 -19.86 17.30 1.45
C LEU A 101 -19.37 18.70 1.80
N GLU A 102 -18.08 18.98 1.56
CA GLU A 102 -17.46 20.29 1.83
C GLU A 102 -18.22 21.42 1.13
N LYS A 103 -18.57 21.22 -0.16
CA LYS A 103 -19.30 22.22 -0.93
C LYS A 103 -20.74 22.45 -0.44
N ASN A 104 -21.40 21.41 0.06
CA ASN A 104 -22.73 21.54 0.65
C ASN A 104 -22.66 22.25 2.00
N LEU A 105 -21.65 21.96 2.83
CA LEU A 105 -21.41 22.67 4.08
C LEU A 105 -21.10 24.16 3.85
N ASP A 106 -20.33 24.51 2.82
CA ASP A 106 -20.10 25.90 2.43
C ASP A 106 -21.40 26.64 2.06
N ALA A 107 -22.31 25.98 1.34
CA ALA A 107 -23.61 26.55 0.96
C ALA A 107 -24.51 26.74 2.20
N ILE A 108 -24.55 25.76 3.09
CA ILE A 108 -25.25 25.86 4.39
C ILE A 108 -24.67 27.00 5.23
N ALA A 109 -23.34 27.11 5.31
CA ALA A 109 -22.67 28.21 6.02
C ALA A 109 -22.97 29.59 5.42
N SER A 110 -23.27 29.65 4.12
CA SER A 110 -23.70 30.87 3.44
C SER A 110 -25.19 31.23 3.65
N GLY A 111 -25.92 30.40 4.39
CA GLY A 111 -27.33 30.62 4.72
C GLY A 111 -28.34 29.92 3.81
N ASP A 112 -27.88 29.13 2.83
CA ASP A 112 -28.76 28.30 1.99
C ASP A 112 -29.00 26.93 2.65
N LEU A 113 -30.12 26.81 3.35
CA LEU A 113 -30.57 25.57 4.00
C LEU A 113 -31.40 24.67 3.08
N THR A 114 -31.58 25.02 1.80
CA THR A 114 -32.36 24.19 0.86
C THR A 114 -31.52 23.09 0.20
N VAL A 115 -30.23 23.01 0.54
CA VAL A 115 -29.25 22.09 -0.05
C VAL A 115 -29.45 20.66 0.48
N SER A 116 -29.85 19.75 -0.41
CA SER A 116 -29.91 18.32 -0.11
C SER A 116 -28.58 17.63 -0.41
N THR A 117 -28.03 16.95 0.59
CA THR A 117 -26.79 16.18 0.46
C THR A 117 -27.10 14.75 0.05
N ARG A 118 -26.64 14.32 -1.13
CA ARG A 118 -26.84 12.94 -1.62
C ARG A 118 -25.57 12.39 -2.25
N PHE A 119 -25.09 11.27 -1.72
CA PHE A 119 -23.96 10.51 -2.28
C PHE A 119 -24.46 9.31 -3.11
N ARG A 120 -23.59 8.70 -3.93
CA ARG A 120 -23.96 7.47 -4.65
C ARG A 120 -24.05 6.32 -3.65
N GLY A 121 -24.90 5.33 -3.91
CA GLY A 121 -25.19 4.23 -2.96
C GLY A 121 -24.02 3.33 -2.56
N MET A 122 -22.83 3.48 -3.17
CA MET A 122 -21.61 2.75 -2.80
C MET A 122 -20.62 3.62 -2.01
N ASP A 123 -20.97 4.86 -1.70
CA ASP A 123 -20.14 5.81 -0.99
C ASP A 123 -20.34 5.63 0.53
N GLN A 124 -19.24 5.58 1.28
CA GLN A 124 -19.27 5.28 2.73
C GLN A 124 -19.84 6.40 3.60
N LEU A 125 -20.09 7.58 3.01
CA LEU A 125 -20.54 8.78 3.71
C LEU A 125 -22.07 8.96 3.63
N SER A 126 -22.81 7.98 3.12
CA SER A 126 -24.28 8.07 2.97
C SER A 126 -25.02 8.31 4.28
N SER A 127 -24.59 7.67 5.38
CA SER A 127 -25.20 7.88 6.70
C SER A 127 -25.05 9.31 7.20
N LEU A 128 -23.91 9.95 6.89
CA LEU A 128 -23.66 11.34 7.25
C LEU A 128 -24.53 12.31 6.43
N ALA A 129 -24.80 11.96 5.16
CA ALA A 129 -25.75 12.71 4.34
C ALA A 129 -27.18 12.61 4.88
N ASP A 130 -27.58 11.45 5.37
CA ASP A 130 -28.90 11.25 5.96
C ASP A 130 -29.06 12.09 7.24
N GLU A 131 -28.03 12.13 8.11
CA GLU A 131 -28.01 13.00 9.30
C GLU A 131 -28.06 14.49 8.95
N MET A 132 -27.39 14.91 7.87
CA MET A 132 -27.41 16.32 7.44
C MET A 132 -28.74 16.78 6.85
N ASN A 133 -29.52 15.85 6.29
CA ASN A 133 -30.82 16.17 5.69
C ASN A 133 -32.00 16.02 6.68
N ALA A 134 -31.73 15.55 7.91
CA ALA A 134 -32.73 15.38 8.97
C ALA A 134 -33.06 16.71 9.64
#